data_AF-A0A239JVP5-F1
#
_entry.id   AF-A0A239JVP5-F1
#
_cell.length_a   1.000
_cell.length_b   1.000
_cell.length_c   1.000
_cell.angle_alpha   90.00
_cell.angle_beta   90.00
_cell.angle_gamma   90.00
#
_symmetry.space_group_name_H-M   'P 1'
#
loop_
_entity.id
_entity.type
_entity.pdbx_description
1 polymer ?
#
loop_
_entity_poly.entity_id
_entity_poly.type
_entity_poly.pdbx_seq_one_letter_code
_entity_poly.pdbx_strand_id
1 'polypeptide(L)'
;MAAEREKIYECEVKRRRVKAGGGYEPFWKVKPVADALVDADTEFRCKDCHGAVKLLGKTNKPGSPAYVEHKLPEDSAVCANGLLFRKATDGREPGVSAHPVE
;
A
#
# COMPACT_ATOMS: atom_id res chain seq x y z
N MET A 1 25.67 -0.79 -4.48
CA MET A 1 24.78 0.39 -4.66
C MET A 1 23.52 0.13 -3.86
N ALA A 2 23.13 1.01 -2.94
CA ALA A 2 21.91 0.79 -2.16
C ALA A 2 20.72 0.81 -3.11
N ALA A 3 20.06 -0.32 -3.30
CA ALA A 3 18.87 -0.42 -4.13
C ALA A 3 17.86 0.60 -3.60
N GLU A 4 17.58 1.64 -4.37
CA GLU A 4 16.48 2.56 -4.08
C GLU A 4 15.21 1.72 -4.02
N ARG A 5 14.67 1.58 -2.81
CA ARG A 5 13.48 0.79 -2.56
C ARG A 5 12.28 1.71 -2.56
N GLU A 6 11.18 1.20 -3.06
CA GLU A 6 9.91 1.87 -2.88
C GLU A 6 9.58 1.84 -1.38
N LYS A 7 9.17 2.97 -0.82
CA LYS A 7 8.82 3.05 0.60
C LYS A 7 7.56 3.87 0.73
N ILE A 8 6.44 3.17 0.85
CA ILE A 8 5.13 3.76 1.07
C ILE A 8 4.76 3.51 2.53
N TYR A 9 4.50 4.57 3.29
CA TYR A 9 4.25 4.49 4.74
C TYR A 9 2.77 4.50 5.12
N GLU A 10 1.89 4.73 4.14
CA GLU A 10 0.44 4.69 4.29
C GLU A 10 -0.16 3.70 3.30
N CYS A 11 -1.08 2.86 3.77
CA CYS A 11 -1.78 1.89 2.92
C CYS A 11 -3.26 1.84 3.31
N GLU A 12 -4.06 1.23 2.45
CA GLU A 12 -5.42 0.87 2.80
C GLU A 12 -5.46 -0.56 3.33
N VAL A 13 -6.15 -0.73 4.45
CA VAL A 13 -6.41 -2.05 5.05
C VAL A 13 -7.89 -2.39 4.98
N LYS A 14 -8.20 -3.64 4.70
CA LYS A 14 -9.59 -4.11 4.71
C LYS A 14 -10.01 -4.44 6.14
N ARG A 15 -10.99 -3.69 6.65
CA ARG A 15 -11.57 -3.93 7.98
C ARG A 15 -13.07 -4.10 7.88
N ARG A 16 -13.68 -4.60 8.94
CA ARG A 16 -15.13 -4.75 9.05
C ARG A 16 -15.69 -3.63 9.93
N ARG A 17 -16.72 -2.92 9.46
CA ARG A 17 -17.49 -1.96 10.27
C ARG A 17 -18.92 -2.42 10.42
N VAL A 18 -19.57 -2.01 11.52
CA VAL A 18 -20.97 -2.32 11.79
C VAL A 18 -21.84 -1.46 10.89
N LYS A 19 -22.81 -2.08 10.21
CA LYS A 19 -23.82 -1.38 9.41
C LYS A 19 -24.88 -0.74 10.30
N ALA A 20 -25.46 0.36 9.86
CA ALA A 20 -26.56 1.04 10.57
C ALA A 20 -27.79 0.14 10.83
N GLY A 21 -28.00 -0.89 9.99
CA GLY A 21 -29.09 -1.88 10.12
C GLY A 21 -28.69 -3.20 10.79
N GLY A 22 -27.50 -3.28 11.41
CA GLY A 22 -26.93 -4.52 11.93
C GLY A 22 -26.15 -5.32 10.87
N GLY A 23 -25.21 -6.14 11.34
CA GLY A 23 -24.25 -6.87 10.50
C GLY A 23 -22.95 -6.09 10.23
N TYR A 24 -22.03 -6.71 9.50
CA TYR A 24 -20.71 -6.16 9.19
C TYR A 24 -20.54 -5.94 7.67
N GLU A 25 -19.94 -4.83 7.27
CA GLU A 25 -19.41 -4.63 5.90
C GLU A 25 -17.89 -4.50 5.89
N PRO A 26 -17.22 -5.09 4.88
CA PRO A 26 -15.83 -4.76 4.60
C PRO A 26 -15.74 -3.32 4.10
N PHE A 27 -14.75 -2.59 4.57
CA PHE A 27 -14.38 -1.28 4.06
C PHE A 27 -12.86 -1.15 4.05
N TRP A 28 -12.36 -0.39 3.09
CA TRP A 28 -10.96 -0.03 3.02
C TRP A 28 -10.72 1.22 3.85
N LYS A 29 -9.79 1.12 4.80
CA LYS A 29 -9.40 2.22 5.68
C LYS A 29 -7.96 2.61 5.41
N VAL A 30 -7.71 3.87 5.07
CA VAL A 30 -6.35 4.42 5.01
C VAL A 30 -5.76 4.44 6.43
N LYS A 31 -4.57 3.90 6.56
CA LYS A 31 -3.87 3.81 7.84
C LYS A 31 -2.34 3.81 7.64
N PRO A 32 -1.56 4.31 8.61
CA PRO A 32 -0.12 4.09 8.63
C PRO A 32 0.21 2.60 8.65
N VAL A 33 1.22 2.21 7.88
CA VAL A 33 1.67 0.81 7.76
C VAL A 33 2.13 0.26 9.11
N ALA A 34 2.76 1.10 9.94
CA ALA A 34 3.17 0.75 11.29
C ALA A 34 1.97 0.39 12.18
N ASP A 35 0.90 1.17 12.13
CA ASP A 35 -0.30 0.87 12.92
C ASP A 35 -1.06 -0.34 12.37
N ALA A 36 -1.06 -0.53 11.05
CA ALA A 36 -1.70 -1.69 10.43
C ALA A 36 -1.00 -3.01 10.81
N LEU A 37 0.31 -2.96 11.04
CA LEU A 37 1.08 -4.07 11.60
C LEU A 37 0.72 -4.39 13.05
N VAL A 38 0.59 -3.35 13.88
CA VAL A 38 0.20 -3.50 15.29
C VAL A 38 -1.20 -4.10 15.41
N ASP A 39 -2.11 -3.69 14.54
CA ASP A 39 -3.49 -4.21 14.47
C ASP A 39 -3.61 -5.60 13.82
N ALA A 40 -2.51 -6.19 13.34
CA ALA A 40 -2.47 -7.47 12.65
C ALA A 40 -3.43 -7.54 11.44
N ASP A 41 -3.57 -6.44 10.71
CA ASP A 41 -4.34 -6.43 9.46
C ASP A 41 -3.71 -7.41 8.45
N THR A 42 -4.53 -8.05 7.60
CA THR A 42 -4.10 -9.11 6.68
C THR A 42 -4.22 -8.74 5.20
N GLU A 43 -5.15 -7.85 4.86
CA GLU A 43 -5.43 -7.40 3.50
C GLU A 43 -4.98 -5.96 3.35
N PHE A 44 -4.09 -5.71 2.38
CA PHE A 44 -3.44 -4.42 2.15
C PHE A 44 -3.48 -4.06 0.66
N ARG A 45 -3.71 -2.78 0.38
CA ARG A 45 -3.56 -2.23 -0.97
C ARG A 45 -2.97 -0.82 -0.93
N CYS A 46 -2.45 -0.36 -2.05
CA CYS A 46 -1.94 1.00 -2.19
C CYS A 46 -3.09 2.01 -2.10
N LYS A 47 -2.95 3.08 -1.31
CA LYS A 47 -3.99 4.11 -1.21
C LYS A 47 -4.19 4.94 -2.49
N ASP A 48 -3.18 4.98 -3.35
CA ASP A 48 -3.15 5.86 -4.52
C ASP A 48 -3.59 5.14 -5.80
N CYS A 49 -3.14 3.90 -6.01
CA CYS A 49 -3.48 3.12 -7.19
C CYS A 49 -4.37 1.91 -6.92
N HIS A 50 -4.67 1.60 -5.65
CA HIS A 50 -5.40 0.40 -5.20
C HIS A 50 -4.76 -0.95 -5.58
N GLY A 51 -3.54 -0.94 -6.13
CA GLY A 51 -2.80 -2.14 -6.49
C GLY A 51 -2.33 -2.94 -5.29
N ALA A 52 -1.97 -4.19 -5.54
CA ALA A 52 -1.54 -5.11 -4.50
C ALA A 52 -0.17 -4.72 -3.94
N VAL A 53 -0.07 -4.60 -2.61
CA VAL A 53 1.18 -4.24 -1.94
C VAL A 53 1.69 -5.38 -1.06
N LYS A 54 3.00 -5.47 -0.92
CA LYS A 54 3.68 -6.33 0.04
C LYS A 54 4.17 -5.49 1.21
N LEU A 55 3.97 -6.03 2.40
CA LEU A 55 4.37 -5.41 3.65
C LEU A 55 5.82 -5.75 3.97
N LEU A 56 6.64 -4.72 4.17
CA LEU A 56 8.06 -4.83 4.46
C LEU A 56 8.43 -4.05 5.71
N GLY A 57 9.52 -4.46 6.36
CA GLY A 57 9.90 -3.94 7.67
C GLY A 57 9.33 -4.73 8.85
N LYS A 58 8.71 -5.90 8.63
CA LYS A 58 8.31 -6.83 9.70
C LYS A 58 9.50 -7.40 10.50
N THR A 59 10.71 -7.42 9.94
CA THR A 59 11.74 -8.37 10.40
C THR A 59 13.11 -7.80 10.76
N ASN A 60 13.53 -6.60 10.34
CA ASN A 60 14.95 -6.25 10.45
C ASN A 60 15.21 -4.82 10.95
N LYS A 61 15.58 -4.75 12.23
CA LYS A 61 16.10 -3.62 13.04
C LYS A 61 15.06 -2.78 13.81
N PRO A 62 15.17 -2.72 15.16
CA PRO A 62 14.47 -1.71 15.94
C PRO A 62 14.86 -0.32 15.41
N GLY A 63 13.86 0.51 15.11
CA GLY A 63 14.03 1.88 14.62
C GLY A 63 13.82 2.09 13.11
N SER A 64 13.60 1.05 12.31
CA SER A 64 13.22 1.25 10.89
C SER A 64 11.70 1.32 10.75
N PRO A 65 11.12 2.38 10.17
CA PRO A 65 9.68 2.47 9.97
C PRO A 65 9.22 1.38 8.99
N ALA A 66 8.09 0.75 9.29
CA ALA A 66 7.48 -0.21 8.39
C ALA A 66 6.93 0.48 7.15
N TYR A 67 7.02 -0.18 6.00
CA TYR A 67 6.59 0.36 4.71
C TYR A 67 6.03 -0.75 3.83
N VAL A 68 5.28 -0.36 2.81
CA VAL A 68 4.82 -1.26 1.76
C VAL A 68 5.51 -0.92 0.45
N GLU A 69 5.59 -1.93 -0.42
CA GLU A 69 6.01 -1.83 -1.81
C GLU A 69 4.94 -2.48 -2.69
N HIS A 70 4.74 -2.01 -3.91
CA HIS A 70 3.93 -2.71 -4.90
C HIS A 70 4.50 -4.12 -5.14
N LYS A 71 3.59 -5.09 -5.29
CA LYS A 71 3.96 -6.45 -5.66
C LYS A 71 4.33 -6.52 -7.14
N LEU A 72 3.56 -5.83 -7.98
CA LEU A 72 3.76 -5.78 -9.42
C LEU A 72 4.53 -4.51 -9.82
N PRO A 73 5.55 -4.62 -10.69
CA PRO A 73 6.24 -3.44 -11.21
C PRO A 73 5.30 -2.55 -12.04
N GLU A 74 4.28 -3.13 -12.68
CA GLU A 74 3.29 -2.39 -13.46
C GLU A 74 2.53 -1.38 -12.60
N ASP A 75 2.15 -1.78 -11.37
CA ASP A 75 1.51 -0.89 -10.39
C ASP A 75 2.47 0.20 -9.92
N SER A 76 3.74 -0.17 -9.67
CA SER A 76 4.80 0.79 -9.33
C SER A 76 5.10 1.76 -10.48
N ALA A 77 4.87 1.35 -11.73
CA ALA A 77 5.08 2.20 -12.89
C ALA A 77 4.00 3.26 -12.97
N VAL A 78 2.75 2.98 -12.61
CA VAL A 78 1.60 3.92 -12.72
C VAL A 78 1.28 4.68 -11.45
N CYS A 79 1.74 4.24 -10.29
CA CYS A 79 1.41 4.84 -9.00
C CYS A 79 2.27 6.07 -8.67
N ALA A 80 1.67 7.14 -8.13
CA ALA A 80 2.40 8.34 -7.69
C ALA A 80 3.49 8.05 -6.62
N ASN A 81 3.24 7.04 -5.78
CA ASN A 81 4.19 6.57 -4.77
C ASN A 81 5.07 5.42 -5.26
N GLY A 82 4.93 5.07 -6.54
CA GLY A 82 5.66 4.05 -7.23
C GLY A 82 7.14 4.40 -7.47
N LEU A 83 8.06 3.49 -7.18
CA LEU A 83 9.48 3.68 -7.48
C LEU A 83 9.71 3.84 -8.98
N LEU A 84 9.06 3.02 -9.81
CA LEU A 84 9.24 3.07 -11.27
C LEU A 84 8.61 4.35 -11.85
N PHE A 85 7.45 4.77 -11.34
CA PHE A 85 6.84 6.05 -11.69
C PHE A 85 7.77 7.23 -11.36
N ARG A 86 8.36 7.26 -10.15
CA ARG A 86 9.27 8.34 -9.74
C ARG A 86 10.61 8.36 -10.48
N LYS A 87 11.05 7.21 -10.99
CA LYS A 87 12.23 7.11 -11.87
C LYS A 87 11.94 7.55 -13.29
N ALA A 88 10.68 7.54 -13.71
CA ALA A 88 10.28 7.99 -15.02
C ALA A 88 10.31 9.53 -15.09
N THR A 89 10.96 10.07 -16.12
CA THR A 89 11.07 11.51 -16.36
C THR A 89 10.16 11.97 -17.51
N ASP A 90 9.20 11.14 -17.94
CA ASP A 90 8.45 11.32 -19.19
C ASP A 90 7.17 12.16 -19.07
N GLY A 91 6.85 12.68 -17.87
CA GLY A 91 5.69 13.56 -17.68
C GLY A 91 4.33 12.85 -17.63
N ARG A 92 4.32 11.52 -17.54
CA ARG A 92 3.13 10.70 -17.26
C ARG A 92 2.39 11.13 -15.99
N GLU A 93 1.05 11.10 -16.06
CA GLU A 93 0.18 11.30 -14.90
C GLU A 93 0.03 9.98 -14.10
N PRO A 94 -0.12 10.06 -12.76
CA PRO A 94 -0.37 8.88 -11.95
C PRO A 94 -1.76 8.29 -12.24
N GLY A 95 -1.86 6.97 -12.22
CA GLY A 95 -3.08 6.23 -12.55
C GLY A 95 -3.39 5.11 -11.57
N VAL A 96 -4.55 4.49 -11.79
CA VAL A 96 -4.98 3.29 -11.03
C VAL A 96 -4.25 2.05 -11.52
N SER A 97 -4.06 1.08 -10.63
CA SER A 97 -3.52 -0.24 -10.95
C SER A 97 -4.42 -0.95 -11.95
N ALA A 98 -3.83 -1.72 -12.86
CA ALA A 98 -4.56 -2.64 -13.75
C ALA A 98 -5.16 -3.84 -12.99
N HIS A 99 -4.67 -4.10 -11.78
CA HIS A 99 -5.08 -5.20 -10.91
C HIS A 99 -5.41 -4.69 -9.50
N PRO A 100 -6.46 -3.85 -9.36
CA PRO A 100 -6.85 -3.32 -8.07
C PRO A 100 -7.32 -4.43 -7.12
N VAL A 101 -7.07 -4.25 -5.83
CA VAL A 101 -7.54 -5.17 -4.78
C VAL A 101 -8.93 -4.72 -4.30
N GLU A 102 -9.90 -5.63 -4.38
CA GLU A 102 -11.33 -5.43 -4.00
C GLU A 102 -11.65 -5.78 -2.55
#